data_AF-A0A4S3TLN5-F1
#
_entry.id   AF-A0A4S3TLN5-F1
#
_cell.length_a   1.000
_cell.length_b   1.000
_cell.length_c   1.000
_cell.angle_alpha   90.00
_cell.angle_beta   90.00
_cell.angle_gamma   90.00
#
_symmetry.space_group_name_H-M   'P 1'
#
loop_
_entity.id
_entity.type
_entity.pdbx_description
1 polymer ?
#
loop_
_entity_poly.entity_id
_entity_poly.type
_entity_poly.pdbx_seq_one_letter_code
_entity_poly.pdbx_strand_id
1 'polypeptide(L)'
;MRPSKDQEALVDVLDVLLRDGAILRADVILSVADVPLVGIKLTAAIAGMKTMTEYGLFEEWDLEHRRSAVTRRGSYGSGRRR
;
A
#
# COMPACT_ATOMS: atom_id res chain seq x y z
N MET A 1 29.48 12.76 6.35
CA MET A 1 28.61 11.63 6.76
C MET A 1 28.23 10.88 5.50
N ARG A 2 28.59 9.59 5.37
CA ARG A 2 28.16 8.76 4.23
C ARG A 2 26.85 8.09 4.62
N PRO A 3 25.79 8.12 3.80
CA PRO A 3 24.56 7.39 4.11
C PRO A 3 24.86 5.90 4.02
N SER A 4 24.92 5.25 5.18
CA SER A 4 24.93 3.80 5.31
C SER A 4 23.53 3.29 5.02
N LYS A 5 23.40 2.22 4.22
CA LYS A 5 22.12 1.51 4.09
C LYS A 5 21.94 0.60 5.29
N ASP A 6 21.69 1.20 6.44
CA ASP A 6 21.27 0.46 7.63
C ASP A 6 19.80 0.10 7.44
N GLN A 7 19.47 -1.19 7.57
CA GLN A 7 18.09 -1.67 7.40
C GLN A 7 17.13 -0.96 8.37
N GLU A 8 17.62 -0.52 9.52
CA GLU A 8 16.89 0.30 10.50
C GLU A 8 16.39 1.61 9.88
N ALA A 9 17.23 2.31 9.09
CA ALA A 9 16.83 3.56 8.45
C ALA A 9 15.72 3.38 7.41
N LEU A 10 15.67 2.23 6.73
CA LEU A 10 14.57 1.93 5.80
C LEU A 10 13.26 1.67 6.55
N VAL A 11 13.33 0.95 7.67
CA VAL A 11 12.17 0.67 8.53
C VAL A 11 11.63 1.97 9.10
N ASP A 12 12.49 2.86 9.61
CA ASP A 12 12.09 4.16 10.14
C ASP A 12 11.38 5.03 9.09
N VAL A 13 11.91 5.04 7.85
CA VAL A 13 11.29 5.75 6.73
C VAL A 13 9.93 5.13 6.36
N LEU A 14 9.84 3.80 6.33
CA LEU A 14 8.57 3.10 6.10
C LEU A 14 7.55 3.43 7.17
N ASP A 15 7.94 3.47 8.44
CA ASP A 15 7.05 3.81 9.56
C ASP A 15 6.48 5.22 9.41
N VAL A 16 7.33 6.20 9.07
CA VAL A 16 6.88 7.58 8.82
C VAL A 16 5.95 7.63 7.60
N LEU A 17 6.30 6.96 6.49
CA LEU A 17 5.45 6.91 5.30
C LEU A 17 4.08 6.30 5.60
N LEU A 18 4.03 5.22 6.38
CA LEU A 18 2.77 4.55 6.70
C LEU A 18 1.92 5.35 7.69
N ARG A 19 2.55 6.07 8.62
CA ARG A 19 1.84 6.85 9.64
C ARG A 19 1.39 8.21 9.12
N ASP A 20 2.29 8.97 8.53
CA ASP A 20 2.10 10.38 8.19
C ASP A 20 1.79 10.59 6.69
N GLY A 21 2.13 9.60 5.85
CA GLY A 21 1.89 9.64 4.42
C GLY A 21 2.90 10.46 3.61
N ALA A 22 2.96 10.21 2.30
CA ALA A 22 3.74 11.02 1.36
C ALA A 22 3.14 11.00 -0.05
N ILE A 23 3.50 12.01 -0.85
CA ILE A 23 3.21 12.06 -2.28
C ILE A 23 4.46 11.63 -3.06
N LEU A 24 4.39 10.47 -3.72
CA LEU A 24 5.42 9.99 -4.63
C LEU A 24 5.12 10.47 -6.05
N ARG A 25 6.10 11.14 -6.67
CA ARG A 25 6.06 11.50 -8.08
C ARG A 25 7.12 10.69 -8.81
N ALA A 26 6.70 9.98 -9.84
CA ALA A 26 7.56 9.13 -10.64
C ALA A 26 7.16 9.19 -12.11
N ASP A 27 8.11 8.93 -12.99
CA ASP A 27 7.88 8.88 -14.43
C ASP A 27 8.30 7.49 -14.93
N VAL A 28 7.45 6.86 -15.74
CA VAL A 28 7.67 5.51 -16.28
C VAL A 28 7.64 5.60 -17.81
N ILE A 29 8.60 4.97 -18.47
CA ILE A 29 8.63 4.83 -19.92
C ILE A 29 8.43 3.36 -20.26
N LEU A 30 7.41 3.08 -21.07
CA LEU A 30 7.16 1.75 -21.62
C LEU A 30 7.73 1.69 -23.05
N SER A 31 8.63 0.74 -23.26
CA SER A 31 9.30 0.50 -24.54
C SER A 31 8.96 -0.88 -25.10
N VAL A 32 8.96 -1.00 -26.43
CA VAL A 32 8.84 -2.28 -27.14
C VAL A 32 9.94 -2.34 -28.18
N ALA A 33 10.71 -3.44 -28.20
CA ALA A 33 11.86 -3.59 -29.09
C ALA A 33 12.81 -2.36 -29.06
N ASP A 34 13.14 -1.89 -27.85
CA ASP A 34 13.98 -0.71 -27.58
C ASP A 34 13.41 0.64 -28.08
N VAL A 35 12.19 0.67 -28.60
CA VAL A 35 11.51 1.91 -29.00
C VAL A 35 10.61 2.39 -27.85
N PRO A 36 10.81 3.63 -27.32
CA PRO A 36 9.94 4.19 -26.29
C PRO A 36 8.57 4.57 -26.90
N LEU A 37 7.50 3.93 -26.45
CA LEU A 37 6.16 4.13 -27.02
C LEU A 37 5.25 4.98 -26.13
N VAL A 38 5.32 4.79 -24.81
CA VAL A 38 4.41 5.44 -23.87
C VAL A 38 5.19 5.99 -22.68
N GLY A 39 5.06 7.29 -22.43
CA GLY A 39 5.50 7.93 -21.20
C GLY A 39 4.32 8.09 -20.24
N ILE A 40 4.49 7.71 -18.98
CA ILE A 40 3.48 7.80 -17.93
C ILE A 40 4.02 8.65 -16.79
N LYS A 41 3.32 9.73 -16.45
CA LYS A 41 3.61 10.56 -15.28
C LYS A 41 2.72 10.13 -14.12
N LEU A 42 3.33 9.56 -13.09
CA LEU A 42 2.66 9.03 -11.92
C LEU A 42 2.75 10.02 -10.76
N THR A 43 1.62 10.21 -10.08
CA THR A 43 1.56 10.87 -8.78
C THR A 43 0.71 9.99 -7.88
N ALA A 44 1.31 9.43 -6.84
CA ALA A 44 0.67 8.51 -5.91
C ALA A 44 0.76 9.08 -4.50
N ALA A 45 -0.37 9.11 -3.79
CA ALA A 45 -0.36 9.21 -2.34
C ALA A 45 -0.06 7.82 -1.78
N ILE A 46 0.88 7.73 -0.84
CA ILE A 46 1.28 6.49 -0.18
C ILE A 46 1.20 6.72 1.33
N ALA A 47 0.43 5.89 2.01
CA ALA A 47 0.25 5.88 3.46
C ALA A 47 -0.38 4.53 3.85
N GLY A 48 -0.40 4.22 5.15
CA GLY A 48 -1.13 3.05 5.64
C GLY A 48 -2.63 3.18 5.38
N MET A 49 -3.34 2.05 5.24
CA MET A 49 -4.79 2.05 4.98
C MET A 49 -5.58 2.85 6.01
N LYS A 50 -5.22 2.75 7.29
CA LYS A 50 -5.84 3.55 8.36
C LYS A 50 -5.68 5.06 8.09
N THR A 51 -4.46 5.51 7.84
CA THR A 51 -4.15 6.93 7.54
C THR A 51 -4.86 7.40 6.27
N MET A 52 -4.91 6.56 5.23
CA MET A 52 -5.62 6.88 4.00
C MET A 52 -7.12 7.11 4.24
N THR A 53 -7.76 6.22 5.00
CA THR A 53 -9.17 6.36 5.40
C THR A 53 -9.37 7.59 6.30
N GLU A 54 -8.43 7.89 7.22
CA GLU A 54 -8.48 9.12 8.03
C GLU A 54 -8.39 10.40 7.19
N TYR A 55 -7.72 10.33 6.04
CA TYR A 55 -7.69 11.40 5.03
C TYR A 55 -8.88 11.37 4.05
N GLY A 56 -9.87 10.50 4.28
CA GLY A 56 -11.07 10.37 3.43
C GLY A 56 -10.84 9.64 2.11
N LEU A 57 -9.69 8.96 1.96
CA LEU A 57 -9.37 8.15 0.78
C LEU A 57 -9.70 6.68 1.04
N PHE A 58 -10.20 5.98 0.02
CA PHE A 58 -10.47 4.53 0.06
C PHE A 58 -11.50 4.06 1.11
N GLU A 59 -12.35 4.92 1.64
CA GLU A 59 -13.37 4.56 2.66
C GLU A 59 -14.33 3.45 2.20
N GLU A 60 -14.89 3.59 0.99
CA GLU A 60 -15.81 2.60 0.40
C GLU A 60 -15.12 1.25 0.16
N TRP A 61 -13.88 1.31 -0.33
CA TRP A 61 -13.05 0.14 -0.59
C TRP A 61 -12.74 -0.62 0.72
N ASP A 62 -12.43 0.09 1.80
CA ASP A 62 -12.16 -0.48 3.12
C ASP A 62 -13.42 -1.14 3.74
N LEU A 63 -14.60 -0.53 3.57
CA LEU A 63 -15.88 -1.10 4.01
C LEU A 63 -16.22 -2.41 3.28
N GLU A 64 -16.01 -2.46 1.97
CA GLU A 64 -16.25 -3.65 1.16
C GLU A 64 -15.29 -4.80 1.53
N HIS A 65 -14.01 -4.50 1.74
CA HIS A 65 -13.00 -5.50 2.12
C HIS A 65 -13.17 -6.01 3.56
N ARG A 66 -13.62 -5.18 4.52
CA ARG A 66 -13.94 -5.65 5.87
C ARG A 66 -15.10 -6.64 5.90
N ARG A 67 -16.12 -6.44 5.03
CA ARG A 67 -17.26 -7.36 4.92
C ARG A 67 -16.88 -8.75 4.39
N SER A 68 -15.92 -8.82 3.47
CA SER A 68 -15.42 -10.09 2.91
C SER A 68 -14.42 -10.82 3.83
N ALA A 69 -13.80 -10.12 4.79
CA ALA A 69 -12.95 -10.73 5.81
C ALA A 69 -13.76 -11.43 6.92
N VAL A 70 -14.90 -10.85 7.32
CA VAL A 70 -15.78 -11.43 8.37
C VAL A 70 -16.41 -12.75 7.92
N THR A 71 -16.77 -12.87 6.64
CA THR A 71 -17.38 -14.09 6.08
C THR A 71 -16.42 -15.29 6.04
N ARG A 72 -15.10 -15.07 5.96
CA ARG A 72 -14.11 -16.16 5.99
C ARG A 72 -13.82 -16.72 7.38
N ARG A 73 -14.09 -15.98 8.46
CA ARG A 73 -13.80 -16.43 9.84
C ARG A 73 -14.93 -17.31 10.42
N GLY A 74 -16.12 -17.29 9.83
CA GLY A 74 -17.27 -18.10 10.26
C GLY A 74 -17.15 -19.61 9.96
N SER A 75 -16.35 -20.00 8.97
CA SER A 75 -16.31 -21.40 8.49
C SER A 75 -15.27 -22.30 9.18
N TYR A 76 -14.38 -21.76 10.03
CA TYR A 76 -13.30 -22.54 10.68
C TYR A 76 -13.57 -22.86 12.17
N GLY A 77 -14.82 -22.78 12.64
CA GLY A 77 -15.19 -23.04 14.03
C GLY A 77 -15.96 -24.34 14.31
N SER A 78 -16.32 -25.12 13.28
CA SER A 78 -17.32 -26.20 13.40
C SER A 78 -16.72 -27.62 13.29
N GLY A 79 -15.61 -27.89 13.98
CA GLY A 79 -14.90 -29.17 13.85
C GLY A 79 -14.35 -29.77 15.14
N ARG A 80 -14.87 -29.39 16.31
CA ARG A 80 -14.43 -29.98 17.58
C ARG A 80 -15.61 -30.35 18.47
N ARG A 81 -16.28 -31.44 18.10
CA ARG A 81 -17.03 -32.31 19.01
C ARG A 81 -17.03 -33.73 18.45
N ARG A 82 -16.14 -34.57 18.95
CA ARG A 82 -16.40 -35.92 19.48
C ARG A 82 -15.19 -36.35 20.29
#